data_AF-A0A150T869-F1
#
_entry.id   AF-A0A150T869-F1
#
_cell.length_a   1.000
_cell.length_b   1.000
_cell.length_c   1.000
_cell.angle_alpha   90.00
_cell.angle_beta   90.00
_cell.angle_gamma   90.00
#
_symmetry.space_group_name_H-M   'P 1'
#
loop_
_entity.id
_entity.type
_entity.pdbx_description
1 polymer ?
#
loop_
_entity_poly.entity_id
_entity_poly.type
_entity_poly.pdbx_seq_one_letter_code
_entity_poly.pdbx_strand_id
1 'polypeptide(L)'
;MQPVQRILVATDLSELSAAAVRVALGQARSWDAELRVLYVAASAQAQPKVADALLAFVAELGGGVHIVPMIRVGSAAEEIVRCAEEDDAQLIVMGRHGHSGTTGVLLGSVAERVARTSSRPVLIVPPETDTRGTGTIMGPPPRASRHRCLRCGAPSEYQFCVACRIHLRMFDAPAGGWPPEAPAVGVLSEERIEALLERSALGRLGCHAQGRTYVVPMSYAYEGGVLYLRSAEGTKVQMMREDPDVCFQVDRIQSLADWESVIVFGHFRELKGTEAVRAMQRIHDRLVSLAAEDDVWLRPSAALADDSLGHRAYEGGRGAVVGCIKPVEKTGRYQMR
;
A
#
# COMPACT_ATOMS: atom_id res chain seq x y z
N MET A 1 -22.56 15.65 3.07
CA MET A 1 -21.18 16.13 3.24
C MET A 1 -21.15 17.60 2.82
N GLN A 2 -20.57 18.49 3.61
CA GLN A 2 -20.41 19.90 3.20
C GLN A 2 -19.40 19.98 2.04
N PRO A 3 -19.57 20.92 1.09
CA PRO A 3 -18.64 21.08 -0.02
C PRO A 3 -17.24 21.41 0.51
N VAL A 4 -16.19 20.80 -0.08
CA VAL A 4 -14.81 21.14 0.24
C VAL A 4 -14.52 22.54 -0.29
N GLN A 5 -14.34 23.49 0.62
CA GLN A 5 -14.03 24.89 0.31
C GLN A 5 -12.56 25.22 0.59
N ARG A 6 -11.89 24.45 1.44
CA ARG A 6 -10.48 24.60 1.79
C ARG A 6 -9.75 23.28 1.75
N ILE A 7 -8.66 23.25 1.00
CA ILE A 7 -7.72 22.13 0.92
C ILE A 7 -6.40 22.59 1.54
N LEU A 8 -5.88 21.85 2.51
CA LEU A 8 -4.54 22.06 3.06
C LEU A 8 -3.57 21.11 2.36
N VAL A 9 -2.52 21.63 1.74
CA VAL A 9 -1.41 20.81 1.24
C VAL A 9 -0.16 21.06 2.08
N ALA A 10 0.41 20.00 2.64
CA ALA A 10 1.67 20.07 3.36
C ALA A 10 2.85 19.79 2.39
N THR A 11 3.79 20.71 2.35
CA THR A 11 4.97 20.63 1.49
C THR A 11 6.23 20.97 2.28
N ASP A 12 7.33 20.32 1.92
CA ASP A 12 8.65 20.67 2.39
C ASP A 12 9.49 21.36 1.31
N LEU A 13 8.87 21.73 0.18
CA LEU A 13 9.49 22.35 -1.00
C LEU A 13 10.45 21.42 -1.76
N SER A 14 10.49 20.12 -1.45
CA SER A 14 11.24 19.13 -2.22
C SER A 14 10.50 18.75 -3.51
N GLU A 15 11.24 18.27 -4.52
CA GLU A 15 10.65 17.71 -5.75
C GLU A 15 9.68 16.55 -5.47
N LEU A 16 9.93 15.76 -4.43
CA LEU A 16 9.06 14.66 -4.00
C LEU A 16 7.70 15.16 -3.53
N SER A 17 7.65 16.33 -2.88
CA SER A 17 6.41 16.96 -2.42
C SER A 17 5.65 17.68 -3.55
N ALA A 18 6.30 18.00 -4.67
CA ALA A 18 5.71 18.73 -5.79
C ALA A 18 4.55 17.97 -6.47
N ALA A 19 4.58 16.64 -6.47
CA ALA A 19 3.47 15.81 -6.95
C ALA A 19 2.19 16.04 -6.12
N ALA A 20 2.33 16.10 -4.79
CA ALA A 20 1.21 16.34 -3.89
C ALA A 20 0.62 17.74 -4.08
N VAL A 21 1.48 18.75 -4.28
CA VAL A 21 1.05 20.12 -4.56
C VAL A 21 0.30 20.20 -5.90
N ARG A 22 0.77 19.53 -6.96
CA ARG A 22 0.05 19.49 -8.25
C ARG A 22 -1.32 18.82 -8.15
N VAL A 23 -1.42 17.71 -7.43
CA VAL A 23 -2.71 17.05 -7.17
C VAL A 23 -3.64 17.97 -6.39
N ALA A 24 -3.15 18.59 -5.32
CA ALA A 24 -3.94 19.52 -4.51
C ALA A 24 -4.41 20.74 -5.32
N LEU A 25 -3.55 21.30 -6.16
CA LEU A 25 -3.85 22.41 -7.06
C LEU A 25 -4.88 22.03 -8.12
N GLY A 26 -4.73 20.87 -8.76
CA GLY A 26 -5.72 20.35 -9.71
C GLY A 26 -7.08 20.15 -9.04
N GLN A 27 -7.08 19.65 -7.81
CA GLN A 27 -8.30 19.45 -7.04
C GLN A 27 -8.93 20.78 -6.64
N ALA A 28 -8.16 21.73 -6.14
CA ALA A 28 -8.60 23.07 -5.77
C ALA A 28 -9.22 23.81 -6.96
N ARG A 29 -8.57 23.77 -8.14
CA ARG A 29 -9.12 24.28 -9.41
C ARG A 29 -10.47 23.65 -9.74
N SER A 30 -10.56 22.32 -9.65
CA SER A 30 -11.79 21.61 -9.99
C SER A 30 -12.94 21.87 -9.02
N TRP A 31 -12.62 22.20 -7.76
CA TRP A 31 -13.60 22.39 -6.69
C TRP A 31 -13.91 23.85 -6.41
N ASP A 32 -13.19 24.78 -7.04
CA ASP A 32 -13.20 26.20 -6.69
C ASP A 32 -12.94 26.40 -5.18
N ALA A 33 -12.01 25.59 -4.67
CA ALA A 33 -11.61 25.60 -3.26
C ALA A 33 -10.35 26.44 -3.10
N GLU A 34 -10.25 27.11 -1.96
CA GLU A 34 -9.01 27.76 -1.54
C GLU A 34 -7.95 26.68 -1.24
N LEU A 35 -6.74 26.88 -1.77
CA LEU A 35 -5.60 26.01 -1.52
C LEU A 35 -4.69 26.65 -0.48
N ARG A 36 -4.57 26.04 0.69
CA ARG A 36 -3.61 26.45 1.71
C ARG A 36 -2.33 25.64 1.56
N VAL A 37 -1.22 26.30 1.24
CA VAL A 37 0.09 25.64 1.07
C VAL A 37 0.87 25.84 2.35
N LEU A 38 1.00 24.78 3.14
CA LEU A 38 1.63 24.80 4.45
C LEU A 38 3.05 24.26 4.38
N TYR A 39 3.99 25.06 4.86
CA TYR A 39 5.33 24.63 5.26
C TYR A 39 5.44 24.62 6.78
N VAL A 40 6.06 23.58 7.36
CA VAL A 40 6.37 23.55 8.79
C VAL A 40 7.87 23.65 9.01
N ALA A 41 8.31 24.78 9.56
CA ALA A 41 9.69 25.03 9.89
C ALA A 41 10.08 24.34 11.21
N ALA A 42 11.29 23.78 11.25
CA ALA A 42 11.82 23.12 12.44
C ALA A 42 12.04 24.08 13.63
N SER A 43 12.21 25.37 13.37
CA SER A 43 12.39 26.39 14.40
C SER A 43 11.98 27.78 13.93
N ALA A 44 11.73 28.70 14.87
CA ALA A 44 11.38 30.08 14.58
C ALA A 44 12.51 30.82 13.84
N GLN A 45 13.76 30.41 14.04
CA GLN A 45 14.93 30.97 13.35
C GLN A 45 14.98 30.53 11.87
N ALA A 46 14.39 29.38 11.52
CA ALA A 46 14.32 28.91 10.14
C ALA A 46 13.18 29.55 9.35
N GLN A 47 12.12 30.01 10.02
CA GLN A 47 10.92 30.58 9.38
C GLN A 47 11.20 31.73 8.40
N PRO A 48 12.01 32.76 8.71
CA PRO A 48 12.26 33.86 7.77
C PRO A 48 12.94 33.41 6.49
N LYS A 49 13.83 32.41 6.58
CA LYS A 49 14.58 31.90 5.42
C LYS A 49 13.70 31.12 4.44
N VAL A 50 12.61 30.54 4.92
CA VAL A 50 11.70 29.74 4.10
C VAL A 50 10.55 30.58 3.53
N ALA A 51 10.27 31.76 4.11
CA ALA A 51 9.21 32.66 3.64
C ALA A 51 9.38 33.02 2.15
N ASP A 52 10.55 33.47 1.75
CA ASP A 52 10.82 33.85 0.36
C ASP A 52 10.74 32.63 -0.58
N ALA A 53 11.25 31.47 -0.14
CA ALA A 53 11.22 30.24 -0.92
C ALA A 53 9.78 29.72 -1.13
N LEU A 54 8.93 29.79 -0.10
CA LEU A 54 7.53 29.39 -0.18
C LEU A 54 6.73 30.36 -1.08
N LEU A 55 6.99 31.66 -0.99
CA LEU A 55 6.35 32.66 -1.86
C LEU A 55 6.74 32.45 -3.33
N ALA A 56 8.03 32.23 -3.60
CA ALA A 56 8.51 31.91 -4.94
C ALA A 56 7.87 30.62 -5.47
N PHE A 57 7.85 29.55 -4.66
CA PHE A 57 7.22 28.28 -5.01
C PHE A 57 5.73 28.44 -5.34
N VAL A 58 4.97 29.20 -4.53
CA VAL A 58 3.55 29.45 -4.77
C VAL A 58 3.33 30.29 -6.03
N ALA A 59 4.18 31.27 -6.31
CA ALA A 59 4.09 32.08 -7.52
C ALA A 59 4.23 31.23 -8.80
N GLU A 60 5.01 30.15 -8.76
CA GLU A 60 5.22 29.23 -9.88
C GLU A 60 4.02 28.28 -10.15
N LEU A 61 3.11 28.09 -9.19
CA LEU A 61 1.93 27.21 -9.35
C LEU A 61 0.89 27.76 -10.36
N GLY A 62 1.01 29.03 -10.74
CA GLY A 62 0.16 29.69 -11.74
C GLY A 62 -1.22 30.11 -11.21
N GLY A 63 -2.05 30.68 -12.10
CA GLY A 63 -3.34 31.29 -11.74
C GLY A 63 -4.53 30.32 -11.66
N GLY A 64 -5.69 30.85 -11.23
CA GLY A 64 -6.99 30.17 -11.26
C GLY A 64 -7.42 29.46 -9.98
N VAL A 65 -6.69 29.64 -8.88
CA VAL A 65 -7.05 29.19 -7.51
C VAL A 65 -6.64 30.28 -6.54
N HIS A 66 -7.44 30.50 -5.48
CA HIS A 66 -6.97 31.31 -4.36
C HIS A 66 -5.98 30.48 -3.51
N ILE A 67 -4.69 30.81 -3.61
CA ILE A 67 -3.62 30.11 -2.90
C ILE A 67 -3.17 30.96 -1.70
N VAL A 68 -3.20 30.37 -0.51
CA VAL A 68 -2.75 31.01 0.74
C VAL A 68 -1.49 30.29 1.24
N PRO A 69 -0.29 30.90 1.12
CA PRO A 69 0.93 30.35 1.71
C PRO A 69 0.89 30.48 3.24
N MET A 70 1.31 29.44 3.94
CA MET A 70 1.34 29.42 5.40
C MET A 70 2.62 28.79 5.91
N ILE A 71 3.15 29.37 6.98
CA ILE A 71 4.29 28.81 7.70
C ILE A 71 3.88 28.58 9.16
N ARG A 72 4.13 27.38 9.65
CA ARG A 72 4.05 27.05 11.09
C ARG A 72 5.43 26.64 11.58
N VAL A 73 5.62 26.65 12.89
CA VAL A 73 6.87 26.26 13.54
C VAL A 73 6.57 25.16 14.52
N GLY A 74 7.27 24.03 14.42
CA GLY A 74 7.11 22.92 15.36
C GLY A 74 7.25 21.55 14.72
N SER A 75 6.59 20.56 15.33
CA SER A 75 6.54 19.18 14.81
C SER A 75 5.63 19.12 13.59
N ALA A 76 6.19 18.75 12.43
CA ALA A 76 5.47 18.72 11.15
C ALA A 76 4.08 18.05 11.25
N ALA A 77 4.02 16.84 11.82
CA ALA A 77 2.76 16.12 11.92
C ALA A 77 1.73 16.80 12.84
N GLU A 78 2.17 17.40 13.95
CA GLU A 78 1.28 18.07 14.90
C GLU A 78 0.78 19.39 14.32
N GLU A 79 1.67 20.19 13.72
CA GLU A 79 1.31 21.47 13.13
C GLU A 79 0.42 21.28 11.88
N ILE A 80 0.61 20.22 11.08
CA ILE A 80 -0.28 19.92 9.94
C ILE A 80 -1.70 19.64 10.42
N VAL A 81 -1.88 18.77 11.42
CA VAL A 81 -3.21 18.44 11.95
C VAL A 81 -3.84 19.66 12.61
N ARG A 82 -3.09 20.36 13.47
CA ARG A 82 -3.58 21.56 14.16
C ARG A 82 -4.00 22.64 13.17
N CYS A 83 -3.17 22.90 12.17
CA CYS A 83 -3.48 23.88 11.13
C CYS A 83 -4.72 23.48 10.33
N ALA A 84 -4.90 22.20 9.99
CA ALA A 84 -6.08 21.74 9.29
C ALA A 84 -7.37 21.92 10.11
N GLU A 85 -7.28 21.82 11.44
CA GLU A 85 -8.41 22.04 12.34
C GLU A 85 -8.73 23.52 12.55
N GLU A 86 -7.71 24.34 12.85
CA GLU A 86 -7.83 25.80 13.04
C GLU A 86 -8.37 26.47 11.77
N ASP A 87 -7.86 26.05 10.63
CA ASP A 87 -8.22 26.58 9.33
C ASP A 87 -9.44 25.89 8.73
N ASP A 88 -10.05 24.96 9.47
CA ASP A 88 -11.19 24.18 9.03
C ASP A 88 -11.03 23.68 7.58
N ALA A 89 -9.87 23.09 7.28
CA ALA A 89 -9.60 22.44 6.00
C ALA A 89 -10.41 21.14 5.93
N GLN A 90 -11.16 20.93 4.85
CA GLN A 90 -11.97 19.71 4.69
C GLN A 90 -11.18 18.56 4.05
N LEU A 91 -9.94 18.81 3.60
CA LEU A 91 -9.02 17.82 3.06
C LEU A 91 -7.58 18.23 3.35
N ILE A 92 -6.77 17.28 3.82
CA ILE A 92 -5.31 17.38 3.88
C ILE A 92 -4.72 16.60 2.70
N VAL A 93 -3.81 17.20 1.95
CA VAL A 93 -3.05 16.55 0.88
C VAL A 93 -1.57 16.58 1.25
N MET A 94 -0.88 15.45 1.09
CA MET A 94 0.55 15.39 1.34
C MET A 94 1.24 14.31 0.53
N GLY A 95 2.54 14.52 0.28
CA GLY A 95 3.36 13.50 -0.37
C GLY A 95 3.60 12.30 0.54
N ARG A 96 3.83 11.14 -0.08
CA ARG A 96 4.23 9.92 0.64
C ARG A 96 5.55 10.09 1.41
N HIS A 97 6.45 10.95 0.91
CA HIS A 97 7.76 11.23 1.47
C HIS A 97 8.12 12.72 1.37
N GLY A 98 9.13 13.13 2.14
CA GLY A 98 9.75 14.46 2.08
C GLY A 98 11.29 14.38 1.99
N HIS A 99 11.99 15.40 2.50
CA HIS A 99 13.40 15.71 2.32
C HIS A 99 14.39 14.62 2.77
N SER A 100 14.00 13.76 3.72
CA SER A 100 14.87 12.73 4.32
C SER A 100 14.78 11.37 3.62
N GLY A 101 14.33 11.34 2.37
CA GLY A 101 13.91 10.14 1.62
C GLY A 101 14.73 8.88 1.84
N THR A 102 14.10 7.84 2.38
CA THR A 102 14.55 6.45 2.25
C THR A 102 13.95 5.87 0.97
N THR A 103 14.77 5.15 0.20
CA THR A 103 14.35 4.47 -1.04
C THR A 103 13.52 3.22 -0.68
N GLY A 104 12.20 3.36 -0.48
CA GLY A 104 11.32 2.24 -0.11
C GLY A 104 9.80 2.46 -0.27
N VAL A 105 9.02 1.41 0.03
CA VAL A 105 7.54 1.30 -0.08
C VAL A 105 6.81 1.86 1.16
N LEU A 106 7.53 2.20 2.22
CA LEU A 106 6.92 2.67 3.47
C LEU A 106 6.29 4.06 3.32
N LEU A 107 5.29 4.34 4.15
CA LEU A 107 4.73 5.68 4.31
C LEU A 107 5.75 6.51 5.12
N GLY A 108 6.02 7.75 4.74
CA GLY A 108 6.90 8.63 5.51
C GLY A 108 6.37 8.84 6.94
N SER A 109 7.26 8.98 7.91
CA SER A 109 6.89 9.10 9.34
C SER A 109 5.91 10.25 9.64
N VAL A 110 5.99 11.35 8.89
CA VAL A 110 5.04 12.47 8.99
C VAL A 110 3.69 12.10 8.37
N ALA A 111 3.68 11.49 7.18
CA ALA A 111 2.47 11.07 6.48
C ALA A 111 1.67 10.02 7.26
N GLU A 112 2.36 9.04 7.84
CA GLU A 112 1.76 8.04 8.72
C GLU A 112 1.14 8.67 9.95
N ARG A 113 1.87 9.56 10.61
CA ARG A 113 1.40 10.19 11.84
C ARG A 113 0.20 11.08 11.58
N VAL A 114 0.20 11.90 10.52
CA VAL A 114 -0.94 12.74 10.12
C VAL A 114 -2.14 11.88 9.75
N ALA A 115 -1.98 10.85 8.91
CA ALA A 115 -3.08 9.96 8.52
C ALA A 115 -3.72 9.25 9.73
N ARG A 116 -2.91 8.92 10.74
CA ARG A 116 -3.37 8.24 11.95
C ARG A 116 -4.06 9.18 12.96
N THR A 117 -3.68 10.46 13.02
CA THR A 117 -4.14 11.38 14.07
C THR A 117 -5.08 12.48 13.58
N SER A 118 -5.20 12.69 12.28
CA SER A 118 -6.08 13.72 11.71
C SER A 118 -7.56 13.36 11.86
N SER A 119 -8.35 14.31 12.35
CA SER A 119 -9.81 14.27 12.30
C SER A 119 -10.37 14.62 10.90
N ARG A 120 -9.53 15.16 10.01
CA ARG A 120 -9.84 15.51 8.62
C ARG A 120 -9.41 14.41 7.64
N PRO A 121 -10.12 14.19 6.52
CA PRO A 121 -9.68 13.31 5.44
C PRO A 121 -8.25 13.63 4.97
N VAL A 122 -7.43 12.60 4.75
CA VAL A 122 -6.04 12.73 4.30
C VAL A 122 -5.84 12.00 2.98
N LEU A 123 -5.38 12.73 1.96
CA LEU A 123 -4.97 12.19 0.66
C LEU A 123 -3.44 12.11 0.59
N ILE A 124 -2.93 10.88 0.57
CA ILE A 124 -1.50 10.63 0.38
C ILE A 124 -1.20 10.45 -1.12
N VAL A 125 -0.29 11.27 -1.64
CA VAL A 125 0.09 11.27 -3.05
C VAL A 125 1.43 10.53 -3.22
N PRO A 126 1.49 9.46 -4.05
CA PRO A 126 2.74 8.78 -4.35
C PRO A 126 3.69 9.71 -5.15
N PRO A 127 5.02 9.51 -5.07
CA PRO A 127 5.96 10.27 -5.88
C PRO A 127 5.70 10.00 -7.36
N GLU A 128 5.94 10.98 -8.22
CA GLU A 128 5.93 10.77 -9.66
C GLU A 128 7.09 9.86 -10.04
N THR A 129 6.77 8.59 -10.31
CA THR A 129 7.61 7.76 -11.17
C THR A 129 7.50 8.34 -12.57
N ASP A 130 8.63 8.74 -13.17
CA ASP A 130 8.74 9.19 -14.57
C ASP A 130 8.09 8.15 -15.48
N THR A 131 6.79 8.33 -15.72
CA THR A 131 6.00 7.57 -16.66
C THR A 131 5.87 8.48 -17.87
N ARG A 132 6.90 8.45 -18.73
CA ARG A 132 6.77 8.80 -20.15
C ARG A 132 5.88 7.79 -20.86
N GLY A 133 4.64 7.70 -20.40
CA GLY A 133 3.59 6.85 -20.91
C GLY A 133 2.32 7.68 -20.91
N THR A 134 2.16 8.52 -21.93
CA THR A 134 0.88 9.09 -22.31
C THR A 134 -0.15 7.98 -22.43
N GLY A 135 -1.04 7.90 -21.46
CA GLY A 135 -2.17 6.99 -21.44
C GLY A 135 -3.29 7.61 -20.64
N THR A 136 -4.01 8.54 -21.26
CA THR A 136 -5.27 9.09 -20.72
C THR A 136 -6.19 7.93 -20.36
N ILE A 137 -6.48 7.77 -19.07
CA ILE A 137 -7.47 6.82 -18.58
C ILE A 137 -8.85 7.32 -19.03
N MET A 138 -9.34 6.79 -20.16
CA MET A 138 -10.73 6.91 -20.60
C MET A 138 -11.21 5.51 -21.00
N GLY A 139 -11.69 4.75 -20.02
CA GLY A 139 -12.57 3.61 -20.31
C GLY A 139 -13.98 4.12 -20.63
N PRO A 140 -14.75 3.45 -21.50
CA PRO A 140 -16.12 3.87 -21.83
C PRO A 140 -17.00 3.82 -20.56
N PRO A 141 -17.98 4.73 -20.40
CA PRO A 141 -18.82 4.76 -19.22
C PRO A 141 -19.73 3.51 -19.17
N PRO A 142 -19.99 2.94 -17.98
CA PRO A 142 -21.07 1.98 -17.80
C PRO A 142 -22.39 2.71 -18.09
N ARG A 143 -23.29 2.05 -18.82
CA ARG A 143 -24.60 2.63 -19.14
C ARG A 143 -25.44 2.79 -17.87
N ALA A 144 -25.91 4.02 -17.67
CA ALA A 144 -27.12 4.41 -16.95
C ALA A 144 -27.20 4.05 -15.45
N SER A 145 -26.14 4.27 -14.68
CA SER A 145 -26.28 4.50 -13.23
C SER A 145 -26.39 5.99 -12.95
N ARG A 146 -27.53 6.43 -12.38
CA ARG A 146 -27.70 7.81 -11.90
C ARG A 146 -26.80 8.03 -10.69
N HIS A 147 -25.59 8.49 -10.92
CA HIS A 147 -24.65 8.90 -9.88
C HIS A 147 -24.99 10.31 -9.41
N ARG A 148 -24.85 10.63 -8.12
CA ARG A 148 -24.95 12.01 -7.64
C ARG A 148 -23.55 12.60 -7.47
N CYS A 149 -23.37 13.83 -7.90
CA CYS A 149 -22.08 14.51 -7.75
C CYS A 149 -21.73 14.74 -6.27
N LEU A 150 -20.51 14.39 -5.82
CA LEU A 150 -20.06 14.69 -4.44
C LEU A 150 -20.03 16.20 -4.13
N ARG A 151 -19.93 17.06 -5.16
CA ARG A 151 -19.93 18.52 -5.02
C ARG A 151 -21.35 19.11 -4.99
N CYS A 152 -22.20 18.79 -5.96
CA CYS A 152 -23.49 19.47 -6.14
C CYS A 152 -24.74 18.58 -5.96
N GLY A 153 -24.58 17.28 -5.73
CA GLY A 153 -25.70 16.34 -5.56
C GLY A 153 -26.52 16.07 -6.82
N ALA A 154 -26.22 16.72 -7.95
CA ALA A 154 -26.94 16.55 -9.21
C ALA A 154 -26.78 15.12 -9.76
N PRO A 155 -27.87 14.50 -10.26
CA PRO A 155 -27.79 13.21 -10.95
C PRO A 155 -27.02 13.37 -12.26
N SER A 156 -26.08 12.47 -12.51
CA SER A 156 -25.28 12.38 -13.73
C SER A 156 -25.35 10.95 -14.25
N GLU A 157 -25.51 10.82 -15.57
CA GLU A 157 -25.41 9.54 -16.30
C GLU A 157 -23.96 9.22 -16.70
N TYR A 158 -23.03 10.14 -16.44
CA TYR A 158 -21.60 10.04 -16.78
C TYR A 158 -20.74 9.85 -15.53
N GLN A 159 -19.56 9.24 -15.68
CA GLN A 159 -18.55 9.05 -14.62
C GLN A 159 -17.97 10.37 -14.04
N PHE A 160 -18.39 11.49 -14.59
CA PHE A 160 -18.11 12.83 -14.12
C PHE A 160 -19.41 13.63 -14.10
N CYS A 161 -19.50 14.61 -13.22
CA CYS A 161 -20.62 15.55 -13.26
C CYS A 161 -20.40 16.53 -14.43
N VAL A 162 -21.33 16.61 -15.38
CA VAL A 162 -21.21 17.52 -16.54
C VAL A 162 -21.18 18.99 -16.11
N ALA A 163 -21.90 19.32 -15.03
CA ALA A 163 -21.91 20.67 -14.46
C ALA A 163 -20.62 21.00 -13.70
N CYS A 164 -20.05 20.04 -12.97
CA CYS A 164 -18.91 20.29 -12.08
C CYS A 164 -17.54 19.86 -12.63
N ARG A 165 -17.49 19.05 -13.69
CA ARG A 165 -16.29 18.44 -14.30
C ARG A 165 -15.35 17.69 -13.32
N ILE A 166 -15.89 16.89 -12.41
CA ILE A 166 -15.12 16.12 -11.39
C ILE A 166 -15.29 14.61 -11.62
N HIS A 167 -14.19 13.83 -11.56
CA HIS A 167 -14.18 12.36 -11.48
C HIS A 167 -14.48 11.87 -10.05
N LEU A 168 -15.40 10.92 -9.88
CA LEU A 168 -15.89 10.49 -8.56
C LEU A 168 -15.73 8.99 -8.33
N ARG A 169 -15.34 8.60 -7.10
CA ARG A 169 -15.81 7.37 -6.44
C ARG A 169 -16.08 7.62 -4.94
N MET A 170 -17.35 7.51 -4.54
CA MET A 170 -17.79 6.96 -3.26
C MET A 170 -19.09 6.18 -3.53
N PHE A 171 -19.24 5.00 -2.92
CA PHE A 171 -20.42 4.15 -3.04
C PHE A 171 -21.16 4.16 -1.70
N ASP A 172 -22.45 4.50 -1.71
CA ASP A 172 -23.36 4.15 -0.61
C ASP A 172 -24.04 2.82 -0.95
N ALA A 173 -24.11 1.91 0.02
CA ALA A 173 -24.86 0.66 -0.12
C ALA A 173 -26.37 0.91 0.01
N PRO A 174 -27.22 0.46 -0.94
CA PRO A 174 -28.63 0.80 -0.93
C PRO A 174 -29.46 -0.10 0.00
N ALA A 175 -30.49 0.49 0.60
CA ALA A 175 -31.57 -0.22 1.28
C ALA A 175 -32.33 -1.07 0.24
N GLY A 176 -32.03 -2.37 0.19
CA GLY A 176 -32.63 -3.31 -0.75
C GLY A 176 -31.65 -4.30 -1.41
N GLY A 177 -30.34 -4.15 -1.21
CA GLY A 177 -29.34 -5.08 -1.75
C GLY A 177 -29.01 -4.88 -3.23
N TRP A 178 -27.87 -5.43 -3.68
CA TRP A 178 -27.27 -5.19 -4.99
C TRP A 178 -27.81 -6.16 -6.07
N PRO A 179 -28.19 -5.70 -7.29
CA PRO A 179 -28.47 -6.59 -8.41
C PRO A 179 -27.17 -7.11 -9.09
N PRO A 180 -27.21 -8.26 -9.80
CA PRO A 180 -26.03 -9.01 -10.20
C PRO A 180 -25.45 -8.53 -11.53
N GLU A 181 -24.36 -7.76 -11.46
CA GLU A 181 -23.22 -7.73 -12.40
C GLU A 181 -22.18 -6.75 -11.82
N ALA A 182 -21.69 -7.09 -10.63
CA ALA A 182 -20.50 -6.51 -10.01
C ALA A 182 -19.24 -7.03 -10.73
N PRO A 183 -18.03 -6.41 -10.61
CA PRO A 183 -16.81 -7.15 -10.88
C PRO A 183 -16.87 -8.40 -10.02
N ALA A 184 -17.06 -9.55 -10.65
CA ALA A 184 -17.39 -10.75 -9.92
C ALA A 184 -16.16 -11.09 -9.09
N VAL A 185 -16.25 -10.84 -7.78
CA VAL A 185 -15.34 -11.49 -6.83
C VAL A 185 -15.65 -12.97 -6.97
N GLY A 186 -14.83 -13.63 -7.75
CA GLY A 186 -15.02 -15.01 -8.14
C GLY A 186 -14.27 -15.94 -7.19
N VAL A 187 -14.54 -17.23 -7.35
CA VAL A 187 -13.72 -18.28 -6.74
C VAL A 187 -12.65 -18.66 -7.75
N LEU A 188 -11.38 -18.69 -7.35
CA LEU A 188 -10.34 -19.25 -8.21
C LEU A 188 -10.62 -20.75 -8.40
N SER A 189 -10.37 -21.27 -9.61
CA SER A 189 -10.32 -22.73 -9.81
C SER A 189 -9.12 -23.31 -9.07
N GLU A 190 -9.16 -24.61 -8.78
CA GLU A 190 -8.05 -25.31 -8.14
C GLU A 190 -6.75 -25.13 -8.94
N GLU A 191 -6.79 -25.21 -10.29
CA GLU A 191 -5.59 -25.03 -11.10
C GLU A 191 -5.00 -23.61 -10.95
N ARG A 192 -5.84 -22.58 -10.81
CA ARG A 192 -5.38 -21.20 -10.60
C ARG A 192 -4.84 -20.98 -9.19
N ILE A 193 -5.40 -21.66 -8.19
CA ILE A 193 -4.85 -21.67 -6.82
C ILE A 193 -3.44 -22.25 -6.84
N GLU A 194 -3.26 -23.44 -7.43
CA GLU A 194 -1.95 -24.07 -7.58
C GLU A 194 -0.97 -23.15 -8.32
N ALA A 195 -1.38 -22.63 -9.47
CA ALA A 195 -0.52 -21.77 -10.29
C ALA A 195 -0.07 -20.50 -9.55
N LEU A 196 -0.94 -19.87 -8.74
CA LEU A 196 -0.57 -18.68 -7.97
C LEU A 196 0.44 -19.02 -6.87
N LEU A 197 0.25 -20.14 -6.17
CA LEU A 197 1.17 -20.62 -5.14
C LEU A 197 2.53 -21.01 -5.73
N GLU A 198 2.57 -21.67 -6.89
CA GLU A 198 3.81 -22.04 -7.58
C GLU A 198 4.59 -20.83 -8.08
N ARG A 199 3.89 -19.85 -8.67
CA ARG A 199 4.51 -18.68 -9.31
C ARG A 199 4.98 -17.61 -8.34
N SER A 200 4.43 -17.56 -7.13
CA SER A 200 4.83 -16.59 -6.11
C SER A 200 5.88 -17.21 -5.17
N ALA A 201 6.64 -16.37 -4.47
CA ALA A 201 7.61 -16.83 -3.46
C ALA A 201 7.56 -16.05 -2.15
N LEU A 202 6.65 -15.07 -2.04
CA LEU A 202 6.39 -14.31 -0.83
C LEU A 202 4.90 -14.42 -0.49
N GLY A 203 4.61 -14.74 0.75
CA GLY A 203 3.25 -14.71 1.30
C GLY A 203 3.24 -14.13 2.70
N ARG A 204 2.09 -14.17 3.36
CA ARG A 204 1.90 -13.76 4.75
C ARG A 204 1.45 -14.96 5.56
N LEU A 205 2.27 -15.33 6.54
CA LEU A 205 1.93 -16.33 7.54
C LEU A 205 1.15 -15.67 8.66
N GLY A 206 -0.06 -16.15 8.92
CA GLY A 206 -0.81 -15.91 10.13
C GLY A 206 -0.73 -17.11 11.07
N CYS A 207 -0.29 -16.88 12.31
CA CYS A 207 -0.34 -17.85 13.40
C CYS A 207 -0.99 -17.22 14.64
N HIS A 208 -1.47 -18.05 15.56
CA HIS A 208 -2.15 -17.61 16.77
C HIS A 208 -1.60 -18.36 17.98
N ALA A 209 -1.43 -17.70 19.12
CA ALA A 209 -1.22 -18.37 20.40
C ALA A 209 -1.59 -17.41 21.52
N GLN A 210 -2.02 -17.94 22.67
CA GLN A 210 -2.31 -17.14 23.87
C GLN A 210 -3.28 -15.96 23.62
N GLY A 211 -4.27 -16.16 22.74
CA GLY A 211 -5.26 -15.13 22.40
C GLY A 211 -4.73 -14.03 21.47
N ARG A 212 -3.52 -14.16 20.92
CA ARG A 212 -2.91 -13.17 20.03
C ARG A 212 -2.64 -13.75 18.64
N THR A 213 -3.18 -13.08 17.63
CA THR A 213 -2.87 -13.35 16.22
C THR A 213 -1.65 -12.55 15.76
N TYR A 214 -0.75 -13.20 15.03
CA TYR A 214 0.47 -12.60 14.51
C TYR A 214 0.59 -12.89 13.01
N VAL A 215 0.73 -11.84 12.20
CA VAL A 215 0.82 -11.93 10.73
C VAL A 215 2.13 -11.34 10.26
N VAL A 216 2.90 -12.11 9.49
CA VAL A 216 4.25 -11.74 9.05
C VAL A 216 4.54 -12.19 7.61
N PRO A 217 5.30 -11.39 6.84
CA PRO A 217 5.74 -11.82 5.52
C PRO A 217 6.75 -12.97 5.64
N MET A 218 6.62 -13.96 4.77
CA MET A 218 7.46 -15.16 4.74
C MET A 218 7.77 -15.54 3.29
N SER A 219 9.04 -15.77 2.99
CA SER A 219 9.41 -16.44 1.75
C SER A 219 9.11 -17.94 1.84
N TYR A 220 8.75 -18.53 0.71
CA TYR A 220 8.36 -19.94 0.66
C TYR A 220 8.71 -20.58 -0.69
N ALA A 221 8.72 -21.91 -0.71
CA ALA A 221 8.60 -22.71 -1.92
C ALA A 221 7.34 -23.56 -1.83
N TYR A 222 6.65 -23.74 -2.95
CA TYR A 222 5.47 -24.60 -3.04
C TYR A 222 5.71 -25.69 -4.06
N GLU A 223 5.58 -26.94 -3.63
CA GLU A 223 5.79 -28.09 -4.49
C GLU A 223 5.02 -29.30 -3.95
N GLY A 224 4.36 -30.03 -4.85
CA GLY A 224 3.60 -31.24 -4.49
C GLY A 224 2.49 -30.96 -3.48
N GLY A 225 1.86 -29.79 -3.54
CA GLY A 225 0.78 -29.41 -2.63
C GLY A 225 1.24 -28.95 -1.24
N VAL A 226 2.54 -28.75 -1.01
CA VAL A 226 3.10 -28.42 0.31
C VAL A 226 3.88 -27.11 0.25
N LEU A 227 3.63 -26.23 1.22
CA LEU A 227 4.42 -25.01 1.43
C LEU A 227 5.63 -25.34 2.30
N TYR A 228 6.83 -24.99 1.86
CA TYR A 228 8.07 -25.10 2.61
C TYR A 228 8.59 -23.72 3.01
N LEU A 229 8.96 -23.58 4.28
CA LEU A 229 9.32 -22.31 4.89
C LEU A 229 10.65 -22.43 5.65
N ARG A 230 11.42 -21.34 5.64
CA ARG A 230 12.60 -21.16 6.49
C ARG A 230 12.38 -19.96 7.39
N SER A 231 12.68 -20.11 8.68
CA SER A 231 12.61 -19.02 9.65
C SER A 231 13.79 -19.06 10.60
N ALA A 232 14.22 -17.92 11.12
CA ALA A 232 14.96 -17.88 12.38
C ALA A 232 14.04 -18.29 13.55
N GLU A 233 14.62 -18.83 14.61
CA GLU A 233 13.96 -19.01 15.91
C GLU A 233 13.36 -17.68 16.41
N GLY A 234 12.19 -17.72 17.06
CA GLY A 234 11.52 -16.52 17.58
C GLY A 234 10.01 -16.63 17.66
N THR A 235 9.32 -15.49 17.80
CA THR A 235 7.89 -15.41 18.15
C THR A 235 6.99 -16.28 17.28
N LYS A 236 7.07 -16.17 15.95
CA LYS A 236 6.22 -16.98 15.05
C LYS A 236 6.48 -18.48 15.14
N VAL A 237 7.72 -18.89 15.33
CA VAL A 237 8.09 -20.31 15.48
C VAL A 237 7.54 -20.84 16.80
N GLN A 238 7.70 -20.08 17.89
CA GLN A 238 7.17 -20.45 19.20
C GLN A 238 5.64 -20.56 19.16
N MET A 239 4.97 -19.58 18.54
CA MET A 239 3.51 -19.63 18.35
C MET A 239 3.07 -20.85 17.55
N MET A 240 3.72 -21.17 16.42
CA MET A 240 3.39 -22.35 15.62
C MET A 240 3.71 -23.69 16.29
N ARG A 241 4.60 -23.72 17.29
CA ARG A 241 4.86 -24.93 18.10
C ARG A 241 3.81 -25.12 19.17
N GLU A 242 3.27 -24.03 19.71
CA GLU A 242 2.18 -24.04 20.70
C GLU A 242 0.84 -24.38 20.03
N ASP A 243 0.54 -23.72 18.91
CA ASP A 243 -0.64 -23.96 18.08
C ASP A 243 -0.22 -24.07 16.61
N PRO A 244 -0.20 -25.30 16.04
CA PRO A 244 0.27 -25.53 14.68
C PRO A 244 -0.72 -25.08 13.61
N ASP A 245 -1.94 -24.66 13.97
CA ASP A 245 -2.94 -24.21 13.01
C ASP A 245 -2.59 -22.83 12.49
N VAL A 246 -2.42 -22.74 11.17
CA VAL A 246 -1.96 -21.52 10.51
C VAL A 246 -2.79 -21.22 9.26
N CYS A 247 -2.82 -19.94 8.90
CA CYS A 247 -3.23 -19.50 7.58
C CYS A 247 -2.04 -18.89 6.83
N PHE A 248 -1.94 -19.13 5.52
CA PHE A 248 -0.90 -18.56 4.68
C PHE A 248 -1.55 -17.90 3.47
N GLN A 249 -1.37 -16.59 3.32
CA GLN A 249 -1.94 -15.81 2.24
C GLN A 249 -0.89 -15.51 1.17
N VAL A 250 -1.26 -15.70 -0.09
CA VAL A 250 -0.47 -15.30 -1.25
C VAL A 250 -1.34 -14.46 -2.18
N ASP A 251 -0.82 -13.32 -2.61
CA ASP A 251 -1.56 -12.41 -3.48
C ASP A 251 -0.75 -12.04 -4.71
N ARG A 252 -1.44 -11.89 -5.83
CA ARG A 252 -0.96 -11.16 -6.99
C ARG A 252 -1.89 -9.98 -7.22
N ILE A 253 -1.38 -8.78 -6.98
CA ILE A 253 -2.15 -7.55 -7.11
C ILE A 253 -1.59 -6.79 -8.31
N GLN A 254 -2.33 -6.78 -9.41
CA GLN A 254 -1.99 -5.98 -10.60
C GLN A 254 -2.62 -4.59 -10.51
N SER A 255 -3.83 -4.49 -9.96
CA SER A 255 -4.50 -3.23 -9.68
C SER A 255 -5.52 -3.38 -8.53
N LEU A 256 -6.16 -2.27 -8.14
CA LEU A 256 -7.23 -2.28 -7.13
C LEU A 256 -8.49 -3.08 -7.55
N ALA A 257 -8.63 -3.43 -8.83
CA ALA A 257 -9.75 -4.20 -9.35
C ALA A 257 -9.31 -5.46 -10.12
N ASP A 258 -8.01 -5.75 -10.13
CA ASP A 258 -7.42 -6.92 -10.77
C ASP A 258 -6.42 -7.55 -9.81
N TRP A 259 -6.90 -8.54 -9.08
CA TRP A 259 -6.12 -9.25 -8.08
C TRP A 259 -6.57 -10.70 -7.96
N GLU A 260 -5.61 -11.54 -7.61
CA GLU A 260 -5.82 -12.92 -7.20
C GLU A 260 -5.27 -13.07 -5.78
N SER A 261 -6.00 -13.77 -4.92
CA SER A 261 -5.60 -14.06 -3.55
C SER A 261 -5.92 -15.50 -3.24
N VAL A 262 -4.95 -16.20 -2.67
CA VAL A 262 -5.09 -17.55 -2.15
C VAL A 262 -4.83 -17.50 -0.65
N ILE A 263 -5.72 -18.14 0.11
CA ILE A 263 -5.52 -18.42 1.53
C ILE A 263 -5.45 -19.93 1.69
N VAL A 264 -4.33 -20.38 2.22
CA VAL A 264 -4.07 -21.77 2.60
C VAL A 264 -4.28 -21.89 4.10
N PHE A 265 -5.23 -22.71 4.53
CA PHE A 265 -5.33 -23.13 5.93
C PHE A 265 -4.64 -24.47 6.08
N GLY A 266 -3.81 -24.63 7.09
CA GLY A 266 -3.06 -25.87 7.26
C GLY A 266 -2.36 -25.97 8.59
N HIS A 267 -1.62 -27.06 8.74
CA HIS A 267 -0.86 -27.34 9.96
C HIS A 267 0.63 -27.16 9.69
N PHE A 268 1.28 -26.34 10.52
CA PHE A 268 2.73 -26.23 10.54
C PHE A 268 3.36 -27.49 11.14
N ARG A 269 4.40 -27.98 10.48
CA ARG A 269 5.24 -29.07 10.98
C ARG A 269 6.70 -28.70 10.80
N GLU A 270 7.45 -28.69 11.91
CA GLU A 270 8.90 -28.54 11.88
C GLU A 270 9.55 -29.78 11.26
N LEU A 271 10.49 -29.57 10.34
CA LEU A 271 11.21 -30.62 9.62
C LEU A 271 12.59 -30.82 10.23
N LYS A 272 13.08 -32.07 10.22
CA LYS A 272 14.40 -32.44 10.76
C LYS A 272 15.15 -33.37 9.82
N GLY A 273 16.47 -33.44 9.99
CA GLY A 273 17.33 -34.35 9.24
C GLY A 273 17.22 -34.17 7.73
N THR A 274 17.09 -35.29 7.01
CA THR A 274 17.05 -35.32 5.53
C THR A 274 15.85 -34.59 4.94
N GLU A 275 14.69 -34.55 5.62
CA GLU A 275 13.52 -33.80 5.16
C GLU A 275 13.79 -32.29 5.16
N ALA A 276 14.47 -31.78 6.19
CA ALA A 276 14.80 -30.36 6.29
C ALA A 276 15.81 -29.92 5.23
N VAL A 277 16.82 -30.75 4.94
CA VAL A 277 17.80 -30.48 3.88
C VAL A 277 17.13 -30.39 2.51
N ARG A 278 16.24 -31.35 2.18
CA ARG A 278 15.49 -31.32 0.92
C ARG A 278 14.59 -30.09 0.82
N ALA A 279 13.89 -29.73 1.90
CA ALA A 279 13.04 -28.54 1.94
C ALA A 279 13.85 -27.25 1.73
N MET A 280 15.02 -27.14 2.36
CA MET A 280 15.93 -26.01 2.17
C MET A 280 16.40 -25.87 0.72
N GLN A 281 16.70 -26.99 0.05
CA GLN A 281 17.10 -26.98 -1.35
C GLN A 281 15.97 -26.48 -2.25
N ARG A 282 14.73 -26.96 -2.04
CA ARG A 282 13.54 -26.44 -2.75
C ARG A 282 13.37 -24.91 -2.58
N ILE A 283 13.56 -24.41 -1.36
CA ILE A 283 13.47 -22.97 -1.06
C ILE A 283 14.60 -22.20 -1.77
N HIS A 284 15.83 -22.71 -1.73
CA HIS A 284 16.98 -22.08 -2.36
C HIS A 284 16.82 -22.01 -3.90
N ASP A 285 16.56 -23.16 -4.55
CA ASP A 285 16.41 -23.26 -6.00
C ASP A 285 15.32 -22.30 -6.51
N ARG A 286 14.23 -22.16 -5.74
CA ARG A 286 13.14 -21.25 -6.08
C ARG A 286 13.55 -19.78 -5.98
N LEU A 287 14.20 -19.39 -4.88
CA LEU A 287 14.59 -18.00 -4.64
C LEU A 287 15.68 -17.53 -5.60
N VAL A 288 16.65 -18.39 -5.94
CA VAL A 288 17.70 -18.10 -6.93
C VAL A 288 17.08 -17.90 -8.32
N SER A 289 16.13 -18.76 -8.71
CA SER A 289 15.45 -18.65 -10.01
C SER A 289 14.72 -17.32 -10.17
N LEU A 290 14.07 -16.81 -9.12
CA LEU A 290 13.39 -15.51 -9.14
C LEU A 290 14.35 -14.32 -9.10
N ALA A 291 15.51 -14.46 -8.46
CA ALA A 291 16.55 -13.43 -8.45
C ALA A 291 17.21 -13.22 -9.83
N ALA A 292 17.13 -14.22 -10.71
CA ALA A 292 17.66 -14.16 -12.07
C ALA A 292 16.74 -13.44 -13.07
N GLU A 293 15.46 -13.20 -12.73
CA GLU A 293 14.46 -12.57 -13.61
C GLU A 293 14.44 -11.02 -13.53
N ASP A 294 15.53 -10.36 -13.11
CA ASP A 294 15.65 -8.89 -12.97
C ASP A 294 14.58 -8.22 -12.07
N ASP A 295 13.94 -9.00 -11.19
CA ASP A 295 13.00 -8.48 -10.21
C ASP A 295 13.76 -7.96 -8.97
N VAL A 296 14.08 -6.66 -8.98
CA VAL A 296 14.91 -5.94 -7.98
C VAL A 296 14.42 -6.15 -6.53
N TRP A 297 13.14 -6.48 -6.35
CA TRP A 297 12.47 -6.67 -5.06
C TRP A 297 12.85 -7.95 -4.29
N LEU A 298 13.35 -8.98 -4.98
CA LEU A 298 13.59 -10.31 -4.39
C LEU A 298 15.07 -10.67 -4.28
N ARG A 299 15.98 -9.70 -4.41
CA ARG A 299 17.42 -9.95 -4.28
C ARG A 299 17.73 -10.63 -2.95
N PRO A 300 18.20 -11.90 -2.96
CA PRO A 300 18.55 -12.60 -1.74
C PRO A 300 19.63 -11.81 -1.01
N SER A 301 19.60 -11.78 0.32
CA SER A 301 20.75 -11.24 1.07
C SER A 301 22.01 -12.04 0.71
N ALA A 302 23.21 -11.47 0.89
CA ALA A 302 24.46 -12.18 0.63
C ALA A 302 24.56 -13.54 1.34
N ALA A 303 23.80 -13.74 2.43
CA ALA A 303 23.70 -15.00 3.18
C ALA A 303 22.79 -16.07 2.56
N LEU A 304 22.05 -15.76 1.50
CA LEU A 304 21.26 -16.70 0.70
C LEU A 304 21.91 -17.01 -0.66
N ALA A 305 22.75 -16.11 -1.16
CA ALA A 305 23.47 -16.24 -2.43
C ALA A 305 24.78 -17.06 -2.34
N ASP A 306 25.25 -17.34 -1.12
CA ASP A 306 26.39 -18.22 -0.89
C ASP A 306 25.93 -19.69 -0.87
N ASP A 307 26.19 -20.39 -1.99
CA ASP A 307 25.90 -21.80 -2.24
C ASP A 307 26.50 -22.74 -1.17
N SER A 308 27.55 -22.27 -0.47
CA SER A 308 28.18 -23.03 0.62
C SER A 308 27.41 -22.99 1.95
N LEU A 309 26.43 -22.07 2.11
CA LEU A 309 25.58 -21.99 3.31
C LEU A 309 24.43 -23.01 3.30
N GLY A 310 23.98 -23.51 2.15
CA GLY A 310 22.91 -24.51 2.09
C GLY A 310 23.27 -25.80 2.84
N HIS A 311 24.52 -26.26 2.68
CA HIS A 311 25.05 -27.42 3.38
C HIS A 311 25.67 -27.07 4.75
N ARG A 312 26.46 -25.99 4.87
CA ARG A 312 27.15 -25.63 6.14
C ARG A 312 26.25 -24.99 7.20
N ALA A 313 25.17 -24.30 6.85
CA ALA A 313 24.29 -23.67 7.84
C ALA A 313 23.45 -24.69 8.62
N TYR A 314 23.27 -25.90 8.09
CA TYR A 314 22.56 -26.97 8.81
C TYR A 314 23.49 -27.75 9.74
N GLU A 315 24.75 -27.98 9.36
CA GLU A 315 25.75 -28.61 10.24
C GLU A 315 26.29 -27.65 11.32
N GLY A 316 26.10 -26.34 11.15
CA GLY A 316 26.62 -25.28 12.00
C GLY A 316 25.61 -24.61 12.94
N GLY A 317 24.73 -25.34 13.61
CA GLY A 317 24.16 -25.00 14.93
C GLY A 317 23.62 -23.58 15.21
N ARG A 318 23.24 -22.77 14.23
CA ARG A 318 22.69 -21.41 14.46
C ARG A 318 21.26 -21.28 13.93
N GLY A 319 20.31 -21.79 14.71
CA GLY A 319 18.97 -21.18 14.88
C GLY A 319 18.02 -21.06 13.69
N ALA A 320 18.29 -21.71 12.54
CA ALA A 320 17.36 -21.75 11.42
C ALA A 320 16.41 -22.93 11.56
N VAL A 321 15.11 -22.63 11.68
CA VAL A 321 14.02 -23.59 11.71
C VAL A 321 13.45 -23.74 10.31
N VAL A 322 13.36 -24.98 9.86
CA VAL A 322 12.78 -25.35 8.57
C VAL A 322 11.46 -26.07 8.87
N GLY A 323 10.41 -25.68 8.18
CA GLY A 323 9.09 -26.28 8.38
C GLY A 323 8.33 -26.40 7.08
N CYS A 324 7.23 -27.13 7.14
CA CYS A 324 6.24 -27.12 6.09
C CYS A 324 4.84 -26.85 6.63
N ILE A 325 3.98 -26.31 5.77
CA ILE A 325 2.55 -26.24 6.00
C ILE A 325 1.89 -27.21 5.03
N LYS A 326 1.21 -28.21 5.58
CA LYS A 326 0.35 -29.09 4.80
C LYS A 326 -1.03 -28.46 4.73
N PRO A 327 -1.53 -28.09 3.54
CA PRO A 327 -2.87 -27.55 3.39
C PRO A 327 -3.91 -28.56 3.87
N VAL A 328 -4.82 -28.09 4.71
CA VAL A 328 -6.10 -28.76 5.02
C VAL A 328 -7.17 -28.23 4.07
N GLU A 329 -7.13 -26.92 3.82
CA GLU A 329 -8.06 -26.24 2.92
C GLU A 329 -7.29 -25.16 2.15
N LYS A 330 -7.65 -24.97 0.88
CA LYS A 330 -7.20 -23.84 0.08
C LYS A 330 -8.42 -23.14 -0.46
N THR A 331 -8.48 -21.84 -0.23
CA THR A 331 -9.51 -20.98 -0.82
C THR A 331 -8.83 -19.96 -1.71
N GLY A 332 -9.49 -19.64 -2.80
CA GLY A 332 -8.97 -18.66 -3.74
C GLY A 332 -10.07 -17.70 -4.17
N ARG A 333 -9.74 -16.42 -4.16
CA ARG A 333 -10.60 -15.35 -4.66
C ARG A 333 -9.86 -14.58 -5.73
N TYR A 334 -10.61 -14.11 -6.70
CA TYR A 334 -10.09 -13.14 -7.63
C TYR A 334 -11.11 -12.05 -7.84
N GLN A 335 -10.62 -10.90 -8.21
CA GLN A 335 -11.42 -9.87 -8.85
C GLN A 335 -10.75 -9.58 -10.17
N MET A 336 -11.49 -9.72 -11.26
CA MET A 336 -11.03 -9.39 -12.61
C MET A 336 -12.03 -8.42 -13.22
N ARG A 337 -11.54 -7.56 -14.10
CA ARG A 337 -12.35 -6.60 -14.83
C ARG A 337 -12.18 -6.75 -16.33
#